data_AF-A0A838P2D5-F1
#
_entry.id   AF-A0A838P2D5-F1
#
_cell.length_a   1.000
_cell.length_b   1.000
_cell.length_c   1.000
_cell.angle_alpha   90.00
_cell.angle_beta   90.00
_cell.angle_gamma   90.00
#
_symmetry.space_group_name_H-M   'P 1'
#
loop_
_entity.id
_entity.type
_entity.pdbx_description
1 polymer ?
#
loop_
_entity_poly.entity_id
_entity_poly.type
_entity_poly.pdbx_seq_one_letter_code
_entity_poly.pdbx_strand_id
1 'polypeptide(L)'
;MTGTLAASHLPLPLLRRGKVREVYEVDAEHLLLVASDRVSAFDVVMRETIPHKGAVLTQVSAFWFERLAGVFPSHYLTAKTEQILDRVPALRGHEAQVESRSMLVRRTTPVAFECVVRGYLSGSAWAEYRQSGTLAGERLPAHLVESSKLEPPLFSPATKAEAGHDINVTSATMATALGSELTARLWDASFAIYRAGRDHAAARGIIIADTKFEFGTDAAGELLLIDELLTPDSSRFWPA
;
A
#
# COMPACT_ATOMS: atom_id res chain seq x y z
N MET A 1 -25.34 -14.88 -9.91
CA MET A 1 -23.87 -14.80 -9.97
C MET A 1 -23.50 -13.33 -10.09
N THR A 2 -23.02 -12.72 -9.01
CA THR A 2 -22.51 -11.34 -9.04
C THR A 2 -21.28 -11.31 -9.93
N GLY A 3 -21.33 -10.57 -11.04
CA GLY A 3 -20.20 -10.43 -11.96
C GLY A 3 -19.01 -9.74 -11.30
N THR A 4 -17.83 -9.89 -11.90
CA THR A 4 -16.63 -9.19 -11.44
C THR A 4 -16.71 -7.70 -11.77
N LEU A 5 -16.22 -6.83 -10.88
CA LEU A 5 -16.16 -5.40 -11.13
C LEU A 5 -14.83 -5.02 -11.79
N ALA A 6 -14.83 -4.92 -13.12
CA ALA A 6 -13.65 -4.48 -13.86
C ALA A 6 -13.46 -2.97 -13.81
N ALA A 7 -14.52 -2.16 -13.73
CA ALA A 7 -14.47 -0.71 -13.59
C ALA A 7 -15.76 -0.23 -12.94
N SER A 8 -15.71 0.81 -12.10
CA SER A 8 -16.91 1.37 -11.49
C SER A 8 -17.43 2.59 -12.26
N HIS A 9 -18.74 2.77 -12.18
CA HIS A 9 -19.52 3.86 -12.74
C HIS A 9 -20.34 4.46 -11.61
N LEU A 10 -19.72 5.39 -10.89
CA LEU A 10 -20.27 6.07 -9.73
C LEU A 10 -20.61 7.52 -10.09
N PRO A 11 -21.65 8.12 -9.47
CA PRO A 11 -22.05 9.51 -9.68
C PRO A 11 -21.15 10.49 -8.90
N LEU A 12 -19.84 10.31 -8.99
CA LEU A 12 -18.81 11.12 -8.35
C LEU A 12 -17.72 11.47 -9.37
N PRO A 13 -17.01 12.61 -9.23
CA PRO A 13 -15.87 12.93 -10.09
C PRO A 13 -14.75 11.90 -9.93
N LEU A 14 -14.39 11.23 -11.02
CA LEU A 14 -13.25 10.30 -11.06
C LEU A 14 -11.96 11.10 -11.15
N LEU A 15 -11.11 11.02 -10.13
CA LEU A 15 -9.80 11.71 -10.12
C LEU A 15 -8.71 10.88 -10.77
N ARG A 16 -8.69 9.58 -10.49
CA ARG A 16 -7.62 8.68 -10.96
C ARG A 16 -8.13 7.25 -11.11
N ARG A 17 -7.76 6.60 -12.21
CA ARG A 17 -7.90 5.15 -12.40
C ARG A 17 -6.51 4.53 -12.47
N GLY A 18 -6.10 3.85 -11.41
CA GLY A 18 -4.86 3.06 -11.38
C GLY A 18 -5.05 1.65 -11.94
N LYS A 19 -4.02 0.81 -11.82
CA LYS A 19 -4.04 -0.59 -12.29
C LYS A 19 -5.21 -1.37 -11.71
N VAL A 20 -5.44 -1.29 -10.40
CA VAL A 20 -6.46 -2.09 -9.69
C VAL A 20 -7.45 -1.26 -8.87
N ARG A 21 -7.25 0.04 -8.73
CA ARG A 21 -8.06 0.93 -7.88
C ARG A 21 -8.48 2.20 -8.60
N GLU A 22 -9.65 2.71 -8.26
CA GLU A 22 -10.19 3.98 -8.72
C GLU A 22 -10.33 4.92 -7.52
N VAL A 23 -10.05 6.21 -7.73
CA VAL A 23 -10.13 7.24 -6.71
C VAL A 23 -11.16 8.27 -7.17
N TYR A 24 -12.22 8.42 -6.40
CA TYR A 24 -13.27 9.39 -6.62
C TYR A 24 -13.16 10.52 -5.60
N GLU A 25 -13.47 11.72 -6.06
CA GLU A 25 -13.71 12.87 -5.20
C GLU A 25 -15.08 12.72 -4.52
N VAL A 26 -15.10 12.80 -3.19
CA VAL A 26 -16.35 12.92 -2.43
C VAL A 26 -16.64 14.40 -2.17
N ASP A 27 -15.64 15.09 -1.62
CA ASP A 27 -15.65 16.53 -1.37
C ASP A 27 -14.19 17.06 -1.27
N ALA A 28 -14.02 18.27 -0.76
CA ALA A 28 -12.70 18.91 -0.60
C ALA A 28 -11.77 18.17 0.38
N GLU A 29 -12.31 17.43 1.35
CA GLU A 29 -11.58 16.80 2.44
C GLU A 29 -11.58 15.26 2.35
N HIS A 30 -12.42 14.67 1.49
CA HIS A 30 -12.63 13.23 1.43
C HIS A 30 -12.50 12.65 0.03
N LEU A 31 -11.96 11.42 -0.01
CA LEU A 31 -11.85 10.61 -1.21
C LEU A 31 -12.53 9.26 -0.97
N LEU A 32 -13.08 8.68 -2.05
CA LEU A 32 -13.54 7.30 -2.07
C LEU A 32 -12.57 6.48 -2.92
N LEU A 33 -11.92 5.51 -2.29
CA LEU A 33 -11.09 4.51 -2.96
C LEU A 33 -11.97 3.30 -3.27
N VAL A 34 -11.98 2.83 -4.52
CA VAL A 34 -12.75 1.66 -4.97
C VAL A 34 -11.79 0.64 -5.55
N ALA A 35 -11.72 -0.55 -4.95
CA ALA A 35 -10.90 -1.65 -5.45
C ALA A 35 -11.67 -2.49 -6.48
N SER A 36 -11.12 -2.57 -7.68
CA SER A 36 -11.64 -3.42 -8.75
C SER A 36 -11.21 -4.88 -8.56
N ASP A 37 -11.81 -5.76 -9.34
CA ASP A 37 -11.42 -7.17 -9.43
C ASP A 37 -10.30 -7.40 -10.47
N ARG A 38 -9.71 -6.32 -10.99
CA ARG A 38 -8.54 -6.40 -11.87
C ARG A 38 -7.30 -6.86 -11.10
N VAL A 39 -6.42 -7.55 -11.81
CA VAL A 39 -5.11 -7.98 -11.31
C VAL A 39 -4.04 -7.51 -12.28
N SER A 40 -2.87 -7.17 -11.76
CA SER A 40 -1.69 -6.84 -12.56
C SER A 40 -0.50 -7.68 -12.14
N ALA A 41 0.33 -8.08 -13.10
CA ALA A 41 1.64 -8.64 -12.84
C ALA A 41 2.64 -8.06 -13.84
N PHE A 42 3.87 -7.79 -13.39
CA PHE A 42 4.91 -7.16 -14.20
C PHE A 42 4.44 -5.88 -14.92
N ASP A 43 3.69 -5.04 -14.19
CA ASP A 43 3.08 -3.79 -14.67
C ASP A 43 2.05 -3.91 -15.80
N VAL A 44 1.64 -5.13 -16.15
CA VAL A 44 0.58 -5.38 -17.12
C VAL A 44 -0.71 -5.76 -16.38
N VAL A 45 -1.81 -5.07 -16.69
CA VAL A 45 -3.15 -5.44 -16.22
C VAL A 45 -3.65 -6.63 -17.04
N MET A 46 -4.04 -7.70 -16.37
CA MET A 46 -4.51 -8.92 -17.01
C MET A 46 -5.91 -8.74 -17.62
N ARG A 47 -6.25 -9.58 -18.60
CA ARG A 47 -7.57 -9.54 -19.25
C ARG A 47 -8.66 -10.09 -18.33
N GLU A 48 -8.35 -11.17 -17.64
CA GLU A 48 -9.23 -11.84 -16.69
C GLU A 48 -9.21 -11.12 -15.33
N THR A 49 -10.39 -11.00 -14.73
CA THR A 49 -10.60 -10.51 -13.37
C THR A 49 -10.61 -11.66 -12.37
N ILE A 50 -10.30 -11.37 -11.11
CA ILE A 50 -10.42 -12.32 -10.00
C ILE A 50 -11.65 -11.92 -9.17
N PRO A 51 -12.73 -12.73 -9.17
CA PRO A 51 -13.95 -12.43 -8.43
C PRO A 51 -13.66 -12.07 -6.96
N HIS A 52 -14.25 -10.99 -6.49
CA HIS A 52 -14.13 -10.49 -5.11
C HIS A 52 -12.73 -10.05 -4.67
N LYS A 53 -11.71 -10.04 -5.55
CA LYS A 53 -10.36 -9.57 -5.20
C LYS A 53 -10.41 -8.17 -4.58
N GLY A 54 -11.12 -7.24 -5.21
CA GLY A 54 -11.20 -5.87 -4.69
C GLY A 54 -11.82 -5.81 -3.30
N ALA A 55 -12.86 -6.62 -3.04
CA ALA A 55 -13.48 -6.70 -1.73
C ALA A 55 -12.52 -7.26 -0.67
N VAL A 56 -11.83 -8.37 -0.97
CA VAL A 56 -10.87 -8.98 -0.04
C VAL A 56 -9.74 -8.01 0.32
N LEU A 57 -9.13 -7.34 -0.68
CA LEU A 57 -8.03 -6.42 -0.43
C LEU A 57 -8.44 -5.20 0.40
N THR A 58 -9.64 -4.66 0.14
CA THR A 58 -10.18 -3.55 0.94
C THR A 58 -10.45 -3.97 2.38
N GLN A 59 -11.03 -5.16 2.61
CA GLN A 59 -11.28 -5.64 3.97
C GLN A 59 -10.00 -5.98 4.73
N VAL A 60 -8.97 -6.51 4.05
CA VAL A 60 -7.64 -6.70 4.66
C VAL A 60 -7.02 -5.36 5.04
N SER A 61 -7.10 -4.35 4.16
CA SER A 61 -6.61 -3.00 4.50
C SER A 61 -7.35 -2.40 5.68
N ALA A 62 -8.68 -2.49 5.69
CA ALA A 62 -9.52 -2.00 6.79
C ALA A 62 -9.14 -2.65 8.12
N PHE A 63 -8.98 -3.97 8.14
CA PHE A 63 -8.51 -4.71 9.31
C PHE A 63 -7.17 -4.14 9.83
N TRP A 64 -6.20 -3.92 8.96
CA TRP A 64 -4.89 -3.42 9.36
C TRP A 64 -4.93 -1.97 9.84
N PHE A 65 -5.70 -1.09 9.17
CA PHE A 65 -5.86 0.28 9.61
C PHE A 65 -6.49 0.36 11.01
N GLU A 66 -7.54 -0.42 11.27
CA GLU A 66 -8.14 -0.50 12.61
C GLU A 66 -7.17 -1.09 13.64
N ARG A 67 -6.47 -2.17 13.28
CA ARG A 67 -5.56 -2.88 14.19
C ARG A 67 -4.32 -2.07 14.57
N LEU A 68 -3.86 -1.20 13.67
CA LEU A 68 -2.64 -0.39 13.80
C LEU A 68 -2.93 1.09 14.05
N ALA A 69 -4.18 1.47 14.31
CA ALA A 69 -4.57 2.86 14.61
C ALA A 69 -3.82 3.45 15.82
N GLY A 70 -3.41 2.61 16.78
CA GLY A 70 -2.59 3.02 17.92
C GLY A 70 -1.08 3.06 17.65
N VAL A 71 -0.62 2.65 16.45
CA VAL A 71 0.79 2.62 16.06
C VAL A 71 1.15 3.86 15.23
N PHE A 72 0.32 4.21 14.24
CA PHE A 72 0.54 5.38 13.39
C PHE A 72 -0.80 5.90 12.82
N PRO A 73 -1.01 7.22 12.71
CA PRO A 73 -2.24 7.76 12.15
C PRO A 73 -2.36 7.47 10.64
N SER A 74 -3.59 7.35 10.15
CA SER A 74 -3.85 7.04 8.74
C SER A 74 -4.98 7.89 8.16
N HIS A 75 -5.08 7.91 6.83
CA HIS A 75 -6.20 8.55 6.14
C HIS A 75 -7.53 7.79 6.28
N TYR A 76 -7.51 6.58 6.84
CA TYR A 76 -8.66 5.68 6.89
C TYR A 76 -9.79 6.26 7.74
N LEU A 77 -11.01 6.32 7.19
CA LEU A 77 -12.21 6.67 7.95
C LEU A 77 -13.11 5.47 8.14
N THR A 78 -13.43 4.74 7.07
CA THR A 78 -14.26 3.53 7.15
C THR A 78 -14.24 2.75 5.82
N ALA A 79 -14.43 1.44 5.90
CA ALA A 79 -14.76 0.56 4.77
C ALA A 79 -16.15 -0.07 4.91
N LYS A 80 -16.93 0.35 5.92
CA LYS A 80 -18.29 -0.15 6.17
C LYS A 80 -19.26 0.53 5.22
N THR A 81 -19.93 -0.27 4.40
CA THR A 81 -20.76 0.21 3.30
C THR A 81 -21.89 1.11 3.79
N GLU A 82 -22.55 0.77 4.89
CA GLU A 82 -23.59 1.57 5.51
C GLU A 82 -23.09 2.97 5.91
N GLN A 83 -21.90 3.06 6.53
CA GLN A 83 -21.30 4.33 6.93
C GLN A 83 -20.88 5.18 5.74
N ILE A 84 -20.42 4.53 4.66
CA ILE A 84 -20.09 5.21 3.39
C ILE A 84 -21.36 5.79 2.76
N LEU A 85 -22.44 5.02 2.67
CA LEU A 85 -23.70 5.48 2.07
C LEU A 85 -24.39 6.60 2.88
N ASP A 86 -24.22 6.60 4.19
CA ASP A 86 -24.73 7.67 5.05
C ASP A 86 -23.96 8.98 4.86
N ARG A 87 -22.62 8.90 4.70
CA ARG A 87 -21.76 10.07 4.46
C ARG A 87 -21.77 10.54 3.00
N VAL A 88 -22.05 9.64 2.06
CA VAL A 88 -22.05 9.91 0.62
C VAL A 88 -23.37 9.43 0.00
N PRO A 89 -24.50 10.12 0.26
CA PRO A 89 -25.83 9.68 -0.20
C PRO A 89 -25.96 9.51 -1.72
N ALA A 90 -25.11 10.18 -2.51
CA ALA A 90 -25.06 10.03 -3.97
C ALA A 90 -24.76 8.59 -4.42
N LEU A 91 -24.16 7.75 -3.56
CA LEU A 91 -23.86 6.35 -3.87
C LEU A 91 -25.06 5.40 -3.69
N ARG A 92 -26.19 5.87 -3.15
CA ARG A 92 -27.40 5.05 -3.02
C ARG A 92 -27.89 4.61 -4.40
N GLY A 93 -28.17 3.32 -4.57
CA GLY A 93 -28.47 2.69 -5.86
C GLY A 93 -27.23 2.17 -6.61
N HIS A 94 -26.02 2.38 -6.08
CA HIS A 94 -24.76 1.87 -6.63
C HIS A 94 -24.05 0.87 -5.70
N GLU A 95 -24.77 0.29 -4.73
CA GLU A 95 -24.23 -0.55 -3.65
C GLU A 95 -23.39 -1.72 -4.18
N ALA A 96 -23.85 -2.39 -5.23
CA ALA A 96 -23.15 -3.51 -5.85
C ALA A 96 -21.74 -3.17 -6.37
N GLN A 97 -21.44 -1.88 -6.61
CA GLN A 97 -20.14 -1.40 -7.08
C GLN A 97 -19.22 -0.91 -5.95
N VAL A 98 -19.71 -0.79 -4.72
CA VAL A 98 -18.95 -0.24 -3.58
C VAL A 98 -18.89 -1.17 -2.38
N GLU A 99 -19.84 -2.11 -2.28
CA GLU A 99 -19.98 -3.01 -1.15
C GLU A 99 -18.70 -3.83 -0.90
N SER A 100 -18.20 -3.75 0.32
CA SER A 100 -16.96 -4.40 0.80
C SER A 100 -15.66 -4.04 0.07
N ARG A 101 -15.71 -3.28 -1.03
CA ARG A 101 -14.55 -2.95 -1.87
C ARG A 101 -14.18 -1.48 -1.86
N SER A 102 -14.96 -0.65 -1.18
CA SER A 102 -14.71 0.77 -1.06
C SER A 102 -14.24 1.19 0.32
N MET A 103 -13.43 2.24 0.35
CA MET A 103 -12.90 2.85 1.56
C MET A 103 -13.04 4.36 1.45
N LEU A 104 -13.74 4.96 2.41
CA LEU A 104 -13.77 6.41 2.57
C LEU A 104 -12.53 6.83 3.36
N VAL A 105 -11.81 7.82 2.85
CA VAL A 105 -10.55 8.29 3.42
C VAL A 105 -10.48 9.81 3.44
N ARG A 106 -9.63 10.36 4.29
CA ARG A 106 -9.22 11.76 4.24
C ARG A 106 -8.38 12.01 2.99
N ARG A 107 -8.60 13.14 2.34
CA ARG A 107 -7.76 13.63 1.25
C ARG A 107 -6.41 14.07 1.81
N THR A 108 -5.35 13.64 1.15
CA THR A 108 -3.97 14.01 1.49
C THR A 108 -3.19 14.36 0.23
N THR A 109 -2.11 15.12 0.38
CA THR A 109 -1.07 15.27 -0.63
C THR A 109 -0.07 14.12 -0.49
N PRO A 110 0.05 13.20 -1.46
CA PRO A 110 0.96 12.05 -1.33
C PRO A 110 2.43 12.47 -1.31
N VAL A 111 3.23 11.79 -0.50
CA VAL A 111 4.69 11.83 -0.56
C VAL A 111 5.15 11.03 -1.78
N ALA A 112 6.07 11.59 -2.58
CA ALA A 112 6.52 11.02 -3.85
C ALA A 112 7.52 9.85 -3.72
N PHE A 113 7.35 9.01 -2.71
CA PHE A 113 8.19 7.83 -2.46
C PHE A 113 7.35 6.65 -1.99
N GLU A 114 7.78 5.46 -2.41
CA GLU A 114 7.34 4.20 -1.86
C GLU A 114 8.27 3.83 -0.71
N CYS A 115 7.71 3.65 0.49
CA CYS A 115 8.47 3.31 1.69
C CYS A 115 8.46 1.79 1.89
N VAL A 116 9.46 1.08 1.36
CA VAL A 116 9.52 -0.39 1.42
C VAL A 116 10.37 -0.83 2.61
N VAL A 117 9.81 -1.73 3.43
CA VAL A 117 10.54 -2.42 4.51
C VAL A 117 10.66 -3.89 4.16
N ARG A 118 11.86 -4.45 4.32
CA ARG A 118 12.21 -5.83 3.97
C ARG A 118 12.74 -6.57 5.19
N GLY A 119 12.01 -7.58 5.65
CA GLY A 119 12.52 -8.53 6.64
C GLY A 119 13.18 -9.76 6.02
N TYR A 120 13.01 -9.97 4.72
CA TYR A 120 13.60 -11.08 3.98
C TYR A 120 14.07 -10.60 2.59
N LEU A 121 15.14 -11.21 2.09
CA LEU A 121 15.74 -10.87 0.81
C LEU A 121 15.04 -11.62 -0.33
N SER A 122 14.20 -10.92 -1.10
CA SER A 122 13.48 -11.50 -2.26
C SER A 122 13.22 -10.45 -3.34
N GLY A 123 12.62 -10.86 -4.45
CA GLY A 123 12.21 -9.97 -5.55
C GLY A 123 13.37 -9.18 -6.14
N SER A 124 13.14 -7.88 -6.41
CA SER A 124 14.16 -6.99 -6.99
C SER A 124 15.39 -6.85 -6.10
N ALA A 125 15.24 -6.92 -4.78
CA ALA A 125 16.38 -6.88 -3.85
C ALA A 125 17.27 -8.11 -3.98
N TRP A 126 16.69 -9.32 -4.12
CA TRP A 126 17.47 -10.53 -4.40
C TRP A 126 18.13 -10.49 -5.78
N ALA A 127 17.43 -9.98 -6.79
CA ALA A 127 17.97 -9.87 -8.14
C ALA A 127 19.24 -8.99 -8.18
N GLU A 128 19.21 -7.83 -7.52
CA GLU A 128 20.39 -6.95 -7.38
C GLU A 128 21.49 -7.63 -6.55
N TYR A 129 21.14 -8.19 -5.38
CA TYR A 129 22.11 -8.85 -4.52
C TYR A 129 22.86 -9.99 -5.22
N ARG A 130 22.15 -10.80 -6.01
CA ARG A 130 22.77 -11.90 -6.78
C ARG A 130 23.76 -11.38 -7.84
N GLN A 131 23.53 -10.18 -8.37
CA GLN A 131 24.37 -9.59 -9.40
C GLN A 131 25.60 -8.86 -8.82
N SER A 132 25.41 -8.07 -7.76
CA SER A 132 26.43 -7.14 -7.25
C SER A 132 26.64 -7.20 -5.74
N GLY A 133 25.87 -8.00 -5.00
CA GLY A 133 25.92 -8.06 -3.54
C GLY A 133 25.34 -6.81 -2.86
N THR A 134 24.48 -6.06 -3.56
CA THR A 134 23.97 -4.76 -3.12
C THR A 134 22.43 -4.70 -3.08
N LEU A 135 21.92 -3.67 -2.41
CA LEU A 135 20.55 -3.17 -2.49
C LEU A 135 20.59 -1.65 -2.63
N ALA A 136 20.01 -1.11 -3.70
CA ALA A 136 20.12 0.31 -4.07
C ALA A 136 21.60 0.78 -4.15
N GLY A 137 22.51 -0.11 -4.56
CA GLY A 137 23.96 0.16 -4.62
C GLY A 137 24.70 0.03 -3.29
N GLU A 138 24.02 -0.16 -2.16
CA GLU A 138 24.64 -0.35 -0.85
C GLU A 138 24.97 -1.83 -0.60
N ARG A 139 26.18 -2.13 -0.14
CA ARG A 139 26.61 -3.52 0.10
C ARG A 139 25.81 -4.17 1.22
N LEU A 140 25.32 -5.38 0.95
CA LEU A 140 24.72 -6.24 1.95
C LEU A 140 25.74 -7.28 2.46
N PRO A 141 25.46 -7.94 3.61
CA PRO A 141 26.29 -9.04 4.10
C PRO A 141 26.53 -10.11 3.04
N ALA A 142 27.71 -10.74 3.06
CA ALA A 142 28.02 -11.85 2.17
C ALA A 142 27.20 -13.11 2.52
N HIS A 143 27.13 -14.04 1.58
CA HIS A 143 26.52 -15.38 1.76
C HIS A 143 25.01 -15.39 2.07
N LEU A 144 24.28 -14.32 1.74
CA LEU A 144 22.82 -14.37 1.73
C LEU A 144 22.38 -15.23 0.54
N VAL A 145 21.37 -16.05 0.77
CA VAL A 145 20.64 -16.82 -0.25
C VAL A 145 19.25 -16.23 -0.46
N GLU A 146 18.55 -16.67 -1.50
CA GLU A 146 17.16 -16.27 -1.74
C GLU A 146 16.29 -16.55 -0.51
N SER A 147 15.48 -15.57 -0.13
CA SER A 147 14.62 -15.61 1.07
C SER A 147 15.38 -15.63 2.40
N SER A 148 16.65 -15.25 2.44
CA SER A 148 17.36 -15.05 3.71
C SER A 148 16.68 -14.00 4.58
N LYS A 149 16.55 -14.27 5.87
CA LYS A 149 16.06 -13.28 6.84
C LYS A 149 17.06 -12.14 7.00
N LEU A 150 16.56 -10.91 7.02
CA LEU A 150 17.30 -9.68 7.26
C LEU A 150 17.02 -9.22 8.69
N GLU A 151 18.05 -9.26 9.54
CA GLU A 151 17.97 -8.81 10.94
C GLU A 151 19.13 -7.84 11.24
N PRO A 152 18.84 -6.55 11.51
CA PRO A 152 17.51 -5.92 11.47
C PRO A 152 16.90 -5.87 10.06
N PRO A 153 15.57 -5.70 9.92
CA PRO A 153 14.96 -5.47 8.60
C PRO A 153 15.53 -4.21 7.94
N LEU A 154 15.51 -4.16 6.60
CA LEU A 154 16.06 -3.06 5.81
C LEU A 154 14.96 -2.11 5.33
N PHE A 155 15.27 -0.82 5.27
CA PHE A 155 14.45 0.19 4.61
C PHE A 155 15.05 0.52 3.26
N SER A 156 14.28 0.31 2.19
CA SER A 156 14.71 0.52 0.81
C SER A 156 13.66 1.33 0.06
N PRO A 157 13.65 2.66 0.19
CA PRO A 157 12.66 3.47 -0.48
C PRO A 157 12.79 3.33 -2.00
N ALA A 158 11.70 3.57 -2.72
CA ALA A 158 11.71 3.62 -4.17
C ALA A 158 11.02 4.88 -4.68
N THR A 159 11.51 5.41 -5.81
CA THR A 159 10.85 6.53 -6.48
C THR A 159 9.68 6.01 -7.31
N LYS A 160 8.54 6.71 -7.28
CA LYS A 160 7.42 6.43 -8.19
C LYS A 160 7.76 6.88 -9.61
N ALA A 161 7.98 5.93 -10.52
CA ALA A 161 8.19 6.28 -11.93
C ALA A 161 6.83 6.51 -12.63
N GLU A 162 6.72 7.57 -13.44
CA GLU A 162 5.52 7.78 -14.27
C GLU A 162 5.39 6.73 -15.40
N ALA A 163 6.52 6.14 -15.81
CA ALA A 163 6.61 5.02 -16.74
C ALA A 163 7.84 4.16 -16.44
N GLY A 164 7.68 2.84 -16.43
CA GLY A 164 8.73 1.87 -16.07
C GLY A 164 8.55 1.28 -14.66
N HIS A 165 9.56 0.56 -14.20
CA HIS A 165 9.56 -0.03 -12.85
C HIS A 165 10.06 0.98 -11.81
N ASP A 166 9.51 0.92 -10.60
CA ASP A 166 10.01 1.70 -9.47
C ASP A 166 11.47 1.35 -9.17
N ILE A 167 12.27 2.38 -8.93
CA ILE A 167 13.72 2.25 -8.74
C ILE A 167 14.02 2.36 -7.25
N ASN A 168 14.63 1.31 -6.68
CA ASN A 168 15.14 1.36 -5.30
C ASN A 168 16.20 2.45 -5.20
N VAL A 169 16.08 3.32 -4.21
CA VAL A 169 17.05 4.37 -3.89
C VAL A 169 17.49 4.27 -2.44
N THR A 170 18.58 4.94 -2.11
CA THR A 170 19.07 4.99 -0.72
C THR A 170 18.23 5.95 0.12
N SER A 171 18.27 5.76 1.44
CA SER A 171 17.69 6.73 2.39
C SER A 171 18.32 8.12 2.24
N ALA A 172 19.60 8.20 1.86
CA ALA A 172 20.30 9.47 1.62
C ALA A 172 19.73 10.21 0.38
N THR A 173 19.41 9.48 -0.68
CA THR A 173 18.73 10.03 -1.87
C THR A 173 17.36 10.59 -1.49
N MET A 174 16.58 9.84 -0.71
CA MET A 174 15.28 10.29 -0.20
C MET A 174 15.41 11.55 0.68
N ALA A 175 16.42 11.59 1.57
CA ALA A 175 16.69 12.76 2.41
C ALA A 175 17.11 14.01 1.64
N THR A 176 17.80 13.84 0.51
CA THR A 176 18.14 14.97 -0.39
C THR A 176 16.87 15.54 -1.05
N ALA A 177 15.91 14.68 -1.39
CA ALA A 177 14.66 15.09 -2.03
C ALA A 177 13.63 15.67 -1.05
N LEU A 178 13.48 15.08 0.14
CA LEU A 178 12.41 15.40 1.10
C LEU A 178 12.87 16.18 2.33
N GLY A 179 14.18 16.28 2.55
CA GLY A 179 14.75 16.71 3.82
C GLY A 179 14.93 15.56 4.82
N SER A 180 15.88 15.74 5.74
CA SER A 180 16.26 14.72 6.73
C SER A 180 15.16 14.44 7.74
N GLU A 181 14.44 15.46 8.19
CA GLU A 181 13.38 15.31 9.21
C GLU A 181 12.22 14.45 8.71
N LEU A 182 11.67 14.76 7.52
CA LEU A 182 10.57 13.98 6.95
C LEU A 182 11.03 12.55 6.62
N THR A 183 12.26 12.38 6.13
CA THR A 183 12.81 11.05 5.85
C THR A 183 12.93 10.20 7.11
N ALA A 184 13.40 10.79 8.23
CA ALA A 184 13.46 10.09 9.51
C ALA A 184 12.06 9.68 10.00
N ARG A 185 11.06 10.57 9.91
CA ARG A 185 9.67 10.25 10.27
C ARG A 185 9.09 9.10 9.43
N LEU A 186 9.36 9.09 8.12
CA LEU A 186 8.92 8.03 7.21
C LEU A 186 9.61 6.70 7.54
N TRP A 187 10.90 6.73 7.86
CA TRP A 187 11.67 5.58 8.32
C TRP A 187 11.07 5.00 9.61
N ASP A 188 10.89 5.83 10.64
CA ASP A 188 10.35 5.42 11.95
C ASP A 188 8.95 4.83 11.82
N ALA A 189 8.06 5.50 11.08
CA ALA A 189 6.70 5.04 10.84
C ALA A 189 6.70 3.68 10.12
N SER A 190 7.47 3.56 9.05
CA SER A 190 7.55 2.33 8.25
C SER A 190 8.01 1.14 9.08
N PHE A 191 9.05 1.31 9.92
CA PHE A 191 9.51 0.25 10.80
C PHE A 191 8.50 -0.10 11.90
N ALA A 192 7.85 0.90 12.52
CA ALA A 192 6.86 0.67 13.55
C ALA A 192 5.66 -0.14 13.01
N ILE A 193 5.13 0.26 11.86
CA ILE A 193 4.02 -0.41 11.18
C ILE A 193 4.43 -1.83 10.74
N TYR A 194 5.60 -1.97 10.09
CA TYR A 194 6.09 -3.28 9.64
C TYR A 194 6.27 -4.27 10.79
N ARG A 195 6.91 -3.85 11.89
CA ARG A 195 7.12 -4.73 13.07
C ARG A 195 5.78 -5.19 13.64
N ALA A 196 4.84 -4.26 13.86
CA ALA A 196 3.53 -4.59 14.40
C ALA A 196 2.73 -5.54 13.50
N GLY A 197 2.74 -5.30 12.18
CA GLY A 197 2.09 -6.17 11.19
C GLY A 197 2.73 -7.55 11.10
N ARG A 198 4.06 -7.59 10.98
CA ARG A 198 4.85 -8.83 10.91
C ARG A 198 4.62 -9.71 12.13
N ASP A 199 4.69 -9.15 13.34
CA ASP A 199 4.57 -9.92 14.57
C ASP A 199 3.15 -10.49 14.73
N HIS A 200 2.14 -9.72 14.33
CA HIS A 200 0.75 -10.19 14.30
C HIS A 200 0.53 -11.34 13.31
N ALA A 201 1.09 -11.23 12.11
CA ALA A 201 0.97 -12.22 11.04
C ALA A 201 1.75 -13.51 11.36
N ALA A 202 2.95 -13.38 11.95
CA ALA A 202 3.78 -14.52 12.35
C ALA A 202 3.06 -15.43 13.36
N ALA A 203 2.34 -14.83 14.32
CA ALA A 203 1.50 -15.58 15.27
C ALA A 203 0.35 -16.37 14.62
N ARG A 204 0.08 -16.17 13.32
CA ARG A 204 -0.93 -16.84 12.50
C ARG A 204 -0.32 -17.71 11.39
N GLY A 205 0.99 -17.96 11.44
CA GLY A 205 1.68 -18.78 10.44
C GLY A 205 1.90 -18.08 9.10
N ILE A 206 1.92 -16.74 9.08
CA ILE A 206 2.19 -15.95 7.87
C ILE A 206 3.46 -15.11 8.09
N ILE A 207 4.42 -15.26 7.16
CA ILE A 207 5.58 -14.38 7.06
C ILE A 207 5.24 -13.23 6.12
N ILE A 208 5.40 -11.99 6.60
CA ILE A 208 5.42 -10.80 5.75
C ILE A 208 6.88 -10.51 5.39
N ALA A 209 7.29 -10.96 4.20
CA ALA A 209 8.68 -10.91 3.75
C ALA A 209 9.15 -9.48 3.52
N ASP A 210 8.33 -8.71 2.82
CA ASP A 210 8.45 -7.27 2.64
C ASP A 210 7.08 -6.64 2.44
N THR A 211 7.00 -5.33 2.61
CA THR A 211 5.80 -4.53 2.37
C THR A 211 6.17 -3.14 1.90
N LYS A 212 5.30 -2.57 1.08
CA LYS A 212 5.34 -1.18 0.67
C LYS A 212 4.32 -0.37 1.46
N PHE A 213 4.74 0.79 1.96
CA PHE A 213 3.85 1.82 2.49
C PHE A 213 3.87 3.07 1.62
N GLU A 214 2.73 3.77 1.61
CA GLU A 214 2.64 5.13 1.09
C GLU A 214 2.19 6.06 2.19
N PHE A 215 2.71 7.29 2.15
CA PHE A 215 2.36 8.32 3.10
C PHE A 215 1.88 9.57 2.37
N GLY A 216 1.11 10.39 3.06
CA GLY A 216 0.66 11.69 2.57
C GLY A 216 0.51 12.66 3.72
N THR A 217 0.48 13.95 3.41
CA THR A 217 0.21 14.99 4.40
C THR A 217 -1.19 15.55 4.20
N ASP A 218 -1.92 15.77 5.29
CA ASP A 218 -3.17 16.51 5.22
C ASP A 218 -2.94 18.03 5.11
N ALA A 219 -4.02 18.81 5.13
CA ALA A 219 -3.97 20.27 5.04
C ALA A 219 -3.27 20.95 6.24
N ALA A 220 -3.17 20.25 7.39
CA ALA A 220 -2.47 20.73 8.58
C ALA A 220 -0.98 20.33 8.57
N GLY A 221 -0.54 19.53 7.59
CA GLY A 221 0.82 19.00 7.52
C GLY A 221 1.05 17.75 8.38
N GLU A 222 -0.01 17.12 8.90
CA GLU A 222 0.10 15.85 9.61
C GLU A 222 0.45 14.74 8.63
N LEU A 223 1.46 13.94 8.96
CA LEU A 223 1.87 12.80 8.15
C LEU A 223 0.98 11.61 8.46
N LEU A 224 0.27 11.11 7.44
CA LEU A 224 -0.67 10.01 7.54
C LEU A 224 -0.19 8.85 6.68
N LEU A 225 -0.41 7.62 7.15
CA LEU A 225 -0.37 6.43 6.33
C LEU A 225 -1.56 6.43 5.37
N ILE A 226 -1.31 6.28 4.08
CA ILE A 226 -2.32 6.34 3.03
C ILE A 226 -2.36 5.04 2.22
N ASP A 227 -3.09 5.06 1.11
CA ASP A 227 -3.20 3.95 0.16
C ASP A 227 -3.83 2.68 0.77
N GLU A 228 -3.37 1.49 0.38
CA GLU A 228 -3.74 0.20 0.97
C GLU A 228 -2.67 -0.28 1.96
N LEU A 229 -3.03 -1.17 2.89
CA LEU A 229 -2.14 -1.55 3.99
C LEU A 229 -2.02 -3.06 4.14
N LEU A 230 -0.79 -3.57 4.06
CA LEU A 230 -0.42 -4.97 4.32
C LEU A 230 -1.35 -5.97 3.60
N THR A 231 -1.57 -5.75 2.30
CA THR A 231 -2.33 -6.64 1.45
C THR A 231 -1.37 -7.51 0.62
N PRO A 232 -1.85 -8.61 -0.01
CA PRO A 232 -1.05 -9.35 -0.98
C PRO A 232 -0.61 -8.56 -2.22
N ASP A 233 -1.26 -7.42 -2.53
CA ASP A 233 -0.85 -6.54 -3.64
C ASP A 233 0.31 -5.62 -3.22
N SER A 234 0.39 -5.23 -1.93
CA SER A 234 1.45 -4.36 -1.40
C SER A 234 2.54 -5.08 -0.60
N SER A 235 2.36 -6.38 -0.33
CA SER A 235 3.23 -7.19 0.53
C SER A 235 3.45 -8.60 -0.02
N ARG A 236 4.62 -9.18 0.25
CA ARG A 236 4.89 -10.59 -0.01
C ARG A 236 4.54 -11.44 1.21
N PHE A 237 3.49 -12.25 1.09
CA PHE A 237 3.06 -13.18 2.13
C PHE A 237 3.54 -14.59 1.83
N TRP A 238 4.20 -15.23 2.79
CA TRP A 238 4.62 -16.63 2.72
C TRP A 238 4.01 -17.44 3.87
N PRO A 239 3.74 -18.74 3.68
CA PRO A 239 3.51 -19.64 4.81
C PRO A 239 4.79 -19.74 5.67
N ALA A 240 4.62 -19.73 6.99
CA ALA A 240 5.72 -19.82 7.97
C ALA A 240 6.34 -21.22 8.10
#